data_AF-A0A284VSZ2-F1
#
_entry.id   AF-A0A284VSZ2-F1
#
_cell.length_a   1.000
_cell.length_b   1.000
_cell.length_c   1.000
_cell.angle_alpha   90.00
_cell.angle_beta   90.00
_cell.angle_gamma   90.00
#
_symmetry.space_group_name_H-M   'P 1'
#
loop_
_entity.id
_entity.type
_entity.pdbx_description
1 polymer ?
#
loop_
_entity_poly.entity_id
_entity_poly.type
_entity_poly.pdbx_seq_one_letter_code
_entity_poly.pdbx_strand_id
1 'polypeptide(L)'
;MYPTNSSTLTISTSASTPTGTYSITVSGAGGSITRNAKYNLTVVPVPFNFSLSLSPSNGSVVQGNKISTKATATLTSGASKPVSFSCSGLPSGASCSFNPSSLYPTNSSTLIISTLSSTPAGTYPITVSGTDGNITRNAKYNLTVVPVPFNFSLSLSPSNGSVLQGNKISTKATATLTSGASKPVSFSCSGLPAGASCSFNPSSLYPTNSSTLTISTSASTPAGTYSIIISGVSGNITRTVNYTLKVTPSIGEAVDNTALQWTTGGNAAWFGQTSVYYYGNDSAQSGNIGDNQNTWVQTTVTGSGILKFYWKVSSEQDLDALYFYIDGSRRAMISGNTSWVQQTYVLSSGTHTLKWMYTKNRAITSGSDAGWLDNVVYTPRT
;
A
#
# COMPACT_ATOMS: atom_id res chain seq x y z
N MET A 1 -70.04 37.20 -64.51
CA MET A 1 -70.47 35.81 -64.27
C MET A 1 -72.00 35.78 -64.30
N TYR A 2 -72.60 34.82 -65.02
CA TYR A 2 -74.03 34.55 -64.86
C TYR A 2 -74.27 34.05 -63.42
N PRO A 3 -75.41 34.39 -62.78
CA PRO A 3 -75.63 34.23 -61.33
C PRO A 3 -75.66 32.78 -60.80
N THR A 4 -75.33 31.78 -61.62
CA THR A 4 -75.32 30.34 -61.27
C THR A 4 -73.93 29.71 -61.24
N ASN A 5 -72.86 30.47 -61.53
CA ASN A 5 -71.48 29.94 -61.53
C ASN A 5 -70.79 30.21 -60.18
N SER A 6 -69.97 29.27 -59.71
CA SER A 6 -69.14 29.41 -58.52
C SER A 6 -67.68 29.73 -58.88
N SER A 7 -66.97 30.38 -57.95
CA SER A 7 -65.53 30.60 -57.99
C SER A 7 -64.92 30.19 -56.64
N THR A 8 -63.72 29.65 -56.65
CA THR A 8 -63.02 29.20 -55.44
C THR A 8 -61.99 30.23 -55.01
N LEU A 9 -62.09 30.71 -53.76
CA LEU A 9 -61.04 31.50 -53.11
C LEU A 9 -60.12 30.56 -52.32
N THR A 10 -58.84 30.52 -52.66
CA THR A 10 -57.81 29.83 -51.89
C THR A 10 -56.99 30.83 -51.10
N ILE A 11 -56.90 30.62 -49.78
CA ILE A 11 -56.10 31.44 -48.87
C ILE A 11 -54.98 30.56 -48.31
N SER A 12 -53.73 31.00 -48.45
CA SER A 12 -52.56 30.34 -47.88
C SER A 12 -51.87 31.26 -46.88
N THR A 13 -51.46 30.72 -45.73
CA THR A 13 -50.65 31.42 -44.73
C THR A 13 -49.25 30.83 -44.66
N SER A 14 -48.31 31.59 -44.13
CA SER A 14 -46.95 31.16 -43.83
C SER A 14 -46.70 31.12 -42.32
N ALA A 15 -45.59 30.52 -41.88
CA ALA A 15 -45.19 30.51 -40.47
C ALA A 15 -44.92 31.92 -39.90
N SER A 16 -44.72 32.94 -40.75
CA SER A 16 -44.54 34.34 -40.37
C SER A 16 -45.83 35.15 -40.40
N THR A 17 -46.97 34.56 -40.77
CA THR A 17 -48.26 35.27 -40.76
C THR A 17 -48.63 35.60 -39.32
N PRO A 18 -48.82 36.87 -38.94
CA PRO A 18 -49.11 37.22 -37.57
C PRO A 18 -50.41 36.58 -37.09
N THR A 19 -50.47 36.26 -35.80
CA THR A 19 -51.69 35.68 -35.21
C THR A 19 -52.77 36.74 -35.07
N GLY A 20 -54.01 36.36 -35.32
CA GLY A 20 -55.14 37.27 -35.22
C GLY A 20 -56.34 36.81 -36.04
N THR A 21 -57.43 37.56 -35.93
CA THR A 21 -58.61 37.38 -36.78
C THR A 21 -58.61 38.47 -37.84
N TYR A 22 -58.53 38.05 -39.09
CA TYR A 22 -58.52 38.90 -40.26
C TYR A 22 -59.86 38.80 -40.96
N SER A 23 -60.58 39.93 -41.05
CA SER A 23 -61.84 39.98 -41.80
C SER A 23 -61.55 40.22 -43.28
N ILE A 24 -61.75 39.19 -44.09
CA ILE A 24 -61.57 39.23 -45.53
C ILE A 24 -62.91 39.57 -46.17
N THR A 25 -62.97 40.68 -46.90
CA THR A 25 -64.17 41.10 -47.62
C THR A 25 -64.06 40.66 -49.09
N VAL A 26 -64.96 39.78 -49.53
CA VAL A 26 -65.09 39.34 -50.92
C VAL A 26 -66.17 40.18 -51.57
N SER A 27 -65.82 40.89 -52.64
CA SER A 27 -66.74 41.76 -53.37
C SER A 27 -67.08 41.15 -54.73
N GLY A 28 -68.38 41.04 -55.04
CA GLY A 28 -68.87 40.71 -56.37
C GLY A 28 -69.61 41.90 -56.97
N ALA A 29 -69.22 42.30 -58.18
CA ALA A 29 -69.86 43.41 -58.89
C ALA A 29 -70.45 42.94 -60.23
N GLY A 30 -71.62 43.47 -60.59
CA GLY A 30 -72.28 43.23 -61.87
C GLY A 30 -73.18 44.41 -62.23
N GLY A 31 -72.91 45.06 -63.38
CA GLY A 31 -73.53 46.35 -63.69
C GLY A 31 -73.16 47.41 -62.65
N SER A 32 -74.15 48.18 -62.17
CA SER A 32 -73.96 49.22 -61.13
C SER A 32 -74.11 48.72 -59.70
N ILE A 33 -74.17 47.39 -59.47
CA ILE A 33 -74.42 46.79 -58.15
C ILE A 33 -73.18 46.05 -57.66
N THR A 34 -72.78 46.35 -56.43
CA THR A 34 -71.73 45.65 -55.70
C THR A 34 -72.32 45.00 -54.45
N ARG A 35 -71.99 43.72 -54.21
CA ARG A 35 -72.34 43.00 -52.97
C ARG A 35 -71.08 42.45 -52.34
N ASN A 36 -71.03 42.50 -51.02
CA ASN A 36 -69.89 42.05 -50.23
C ASN A 36 -70.29 40.87 -49.34
N ALA A 37 -69.42 39.87 -49.25
CA ALA A 37 -69.45 38.81 -48.26
C ALA A 37 -68.20 38.93 -47.37
N LYS A 38 -68.31 38.57 -46.09
CA LYS A 38 -67.17 38.58 -45.16
C LYS A 38 -66.80 37.15 -44.78
N TYR A 39 -65.51 36.87 -44.76
CA TYR A 39 -64.92 35.65 -44.22
C TYR A 39 -63.91 36.03 -43.15
N ASN A 40 -64.06 35.50 -41.94
CA ASN A 40 -63.09 35.75 -40.87
C ASN A 40 -62.06 34.62 -40.86
N LEU A 41 -60.83 34.93 -41.26
CA LEU A 41 -59.69 34.03 -41.13
C LEU A 41 -59.07 34.19 -39.75
N THR A 42 -59.08 33.15 -38.93
CA THR A 42 -58.35 33.14 -37.66
C THR A 42 -57.01 32.43 -37.85
N VAL A 43 -55.91 33.16 -37.70
CA VAL A 43 -54.55 32.63 -37.68
C VAL A 43 -54.15 32.38 -36.24
N VAL A 44 -53.94 31.12 -35.88
CA VAL A 44 -53.55 30.68 -34.53
C VAL A 44 -52.04 30.47 -34.43
N PRO A 45 -51.43 30.66 -33.24
CA PRO A 45 -49.99 30.43 -33.06
C PRO A 45 -49.62 28.97 -33.28
N VAL A 46 -48.45 28.73 -33.90
CA VAL A 46 -47.86 27.38 -33.99
C VAL A 46 -47.52 26.91 -32.57
N PRO A 47 -48.00 25.73 -32.12
CA PRO A 47 -47.70 25.21 -30.80
C PRO A 47 -46.19 25.06 -30.58
N PHE A 48 -45.72 25.48 -29.41
CA PHE A 48 -44.34 25.26 -28.97
C PHE A 48 -44.05 23.77 -28.88
N ASN A 49 -42.88 23.36 -29.37
CA ASN A 49 -42.40 21.99 -29.22
C ASN A 49 -40.86 21.96 -29.27
N PHE A 50 -40.27 20.98 -28.59
CA PHE A 50 -38.82 20.76 -28.55
C PHE A 50 -38.47 19.27 -28.45
N SER A 51 -37.21 18.95 -28.71
CA SER A 51 -36.59 17.64 -28.42
C SER A 51 -35.54 17.77 -27.32
N LEU A 52 -35.29 16.71 -26.58
CA LEU A 52 -34.27 16.64 -25.52
C LEU A 52 -33.28 15.51 -25.83
N SER A 53 -31.98 15.80 -25.72
CA SER A 53 -30.90 14.82 -25.90
C SER A 53 -29.80 14.98 -24.86
N LEU A 54 -29.07 13.89 -24.62
CA LEU A 54 -27.92 13.84 -23.71
C LEU A 54 -26.68 13.40 -24.50
N SER A 55 -25.57 14.12 -24.33
CA SER A 55 -24.30 13.75 -24.96
C SER A 55 -23.13 13.99 -23.99
N PRO A 56 -22.47 12.93 -23.49
CA PRO A 56 -22.80 11.51 -23.66
C PRO A 56 -24.08 11.06 -22.93
N SER A 57 -24.75 9.99 -23.40
CA SER A 57 -25.98 9.43 -22.79
C SER A 57 -25.74 8.38 -21.70
N ASN A 58 -24.48 8.11 -21.38
CA ASN A 58 -24.07 7.19 -20.34
C ASN A 58 -22.71 7.61 -19.77
N GLY A 59 -22.35 7.03 -18.63
CA GLY A 59 -21.04 7.23 -18.04
C GLY A 59 -20.87 6.43 -16.74
N SER A 60 -19.62 6.31 -16.30
CA SER A 60 -19.26 5.59 -15.08
C SER A 60 -18.61 6.53 -14.08
N VAL A 61 -18.98 6.42 -12.81
CA VAL A 61 -18.42 7.21 -11.71
C VAL A 61 -18.07 6.31 -10.53
N VAL A 62 -16.91 6.53 -9.92
CA VAL A 62 -16.55 5.87 -8.66
C VAL A 62 -17.42 6.44 -7.54
N GLN A 63 -17.87 5.60 -6.62
CA GLN A 63 -18.55 6.04 -5.38
C GLN A 63 -17.83 7.23 -4.73
N GLY A 64 -18.59 8.25 -4.34
CA GLY A 64 -18.06 9.48 -3.72
C GLY A 64 -17.65 10.56 -4.73
N ASN A 65 -17.58 10.24 -6.02
CA ASN A 65 -17.20 11.19 -7.06
C ASN A 65 -18.42 11.74 -7.83
N LYS A 66 -18.12 12.62 -8.79
CA LYS A 66 -19.11 13.28 -9.64
C LYS A 66 -18.83 12.97 -11.11
N ILE A 67 -19.87 12.99 -11.92
CA ILE A 67 -19.79 12.92 -13.38
C ILE A 67 -20.72 13.97 -13.98
N SER A 68 -20.40 14.45 -15.18
CA SER A 68 -21.23 15.42 -15.90
C SER A 68 -21.50 15.01 -17.33
N THR A 69 -22.63 15.50 -17.86
CA THR A 69 -23.01 15.39 -19.27
C THR A 69 -23.78 16.63 -19.72
N LYS A 70 -23.88 16.87 -21.03
CA LYS A 70 -24.69 17.96 -21.58
C LYS A 70 -26.11 17.48 -21.86
N ALA A 71 -27.10 18.21 -21.33
CA ALA A 71 -28.50 18.12 -21.69
C ALA A 71 -28.86 19.23 -22.68
N THR A 72 -29.20 18.86 -23.90
CA THR A 72 -29.49 19.82 -24.99
C THR A 72 -30.97 19.76 -25.34
N ALA A 73 -31.65 20.90 -25.18
CA ALA A 73 -33.01 21.09 -25.70
C ALA A 73 -32.92 21.76 -27.06
N THR A 74 -33.61 21.23 -28.08
CA THR A 74 -33.62 21.78 -29.45
C THR A 74 -35.03 22.18 -29.82
N LEU A 75 -35.21 23.43 -30.27
CA LEU A 75 -36.52 23.92 -30.72
C LEU A 75 -36.95 23.13 -31.97
N THR A 76 -38.21 22.69 -32.00
CA THR A 76 -38.76 21.95 -33.15
C THR A 76 -39.92 22.68 -33.82
N SER A 77 -40.75 23.41 -33.06
CA SER A 77 -41.81 24.28 -33.61
C SER A 77 -42.23 25.37 -32.63
N GLY A 78 -42.88 26.42 -33.15
CA GLY A 78 -43.45 27.50 -32.35
C GLY A 78 -42.43 28.51 -31.81
N ALA A 79 -42.91 29.49 -31.06
CA ALA A 79 -42.06 30.47 -30.38
C ALA A 79 -41.33 29.82 -29.18
N SER A 80 -40.04 30.14 -29.03
CA SER A 80 -39.20 29.56 -27.97
C SER A 80 -39.69 29.94 -26.57
N LYS A 81 -39.76 28.97 -25.68
CA LYS A 81 -40.13 29.10 -24.26
C LYS A 81 -39.01 28.54 -23.38
N PRO A 82 -38.84 29.02 -22.13
CA PRO A 82 -37.87 28.44 -21.22
C PRO A 82 -38.26 26.99 -20.87
N VAL A 83 -37.27 26.10 -20.92
CA VAL A 83 -37.38 24.69 -20.53
C VAL A 83 -36.58 24.51 -19.24
N SER A 84 -37.26 24.08 -18.18
CA SER A 84 -36.66 23.74 -16.88
C SER A 84 -36.28 22.27 -16.84
N PHE A 85 -35.11 21.95 -16.29
CA PHE A 85 -34.62 20.59 -16.18
C PHE A 85 -34.82 20.00 -14.79
N SER A 86 -35.14 18.71 -14.76
CA SER A 86 -35.14 17.87 -13.57
C SER A 86 -34.60 16.48 -13.90
N CYS A 87 -34.26 15.71 -12.88
CA CYS A 87 -33.91 14.31 -13.07
C CYS A 87 -34.53 13.41 -11.98
N SER A 88 -34.77 12.16 -12.32
CA SER A 88 -35.35 11.14 -11.43
C SER A 88 -34.73 9.76 -11.68
N GLY A 89 -34.95 8.81 -10.78
CA GLY A 89 -34.38 7.47 -10.87
C GLY A 89 -32.91 7.37 -10.41
N LEU A 90 -32.44 8.33 -9.62
CA LEU A 90 -31.11 8.25 -9.01
C LEU A 90 -31.06 7.13 -7.95
N PRO A 91 -29.90 6.47 -7.75
CA PRO A 91 -29.69 5.60 -6.61
C PRO A 91 -29.73 6.36 -5.28
N SER A 92 -29.92 5.64 -4.17
CA SER A 92 -29.79 6.20 -2.83
C SER A 92 -28.39 6.80 -2.62
N GLY A 93 -28.35 7.99 -2.04
CA GLY A 93 -27.10 8.73 -1.83
C GLY A 93 -26.54 9.42 -3.09
N ALA A 94 -27.29 9.50 -4.19
CA ALA A 94 -26.91 10.33 -5.33
C ALA A 94 -27.82 11.56 -5.47
N SER A 95 -27.28 12.61 -6.09
CA SER A 95 -28.01 13.85 -6.41
C SER A 95 -27.68 14.32 -7.82
N CYS A 96 -28.58 15.08 -8.44
CA CYS A 96 -28.33 15.77 -9.70
C CYS A 96 -28.55 17.27 -9.59
N SER A 97 -27.81 18.02 -10.39
CA SER A 97 -28.01 19.45 -10.59
C SER A 97 -27.78 19.84 -12.04
N PHE A 98 -28.33 20.99 -12.44
CA PHE A 98 -28.26 21.52 -13.79
C PHE A 98 -27.71 22.94 -13.74
N ASN A 99 -26.77 23.26 -14.64
CA ASN A 99 -26.25 24.62 -14.81
C ASN A 99 -26.20 25.02 -16.29
N PRO A 100 -27.09 25.92 -16.76
CA PRO A 100 -28.21 26.53 -16.01
C PRO A 100 -29.38 25.55 -15.74
N SER A 101 -30.23 25.80 -14.75
CA SER A 101 -31.38 24.95 -14.41
C SER A 101 -32.56 25.06 -15.39
N SER A 102 -32.61 26.16 -16.15
CA SER A 102 -33.52 26.34 -17.28
C SER A 102 -32.81 27.09 -18.42
N LEU A 103 -33.29 26.90 -19.65
CA LEU A 103 -32.77 27.58 -20.83
C LEU A 103 -33.83 27.67 -21.93
N TYR A 104 -33.59 28.54 -22.91
CA TYR A 104 -34.34 28.52 -24.16
C TYR A 104 -33.75 27.45 -25.10
N PRO A 105 -34.59 26.59 -25.71
CA PRO A 105 -34.16 25.59 -26.68
C PRO A 105 -33.26 26.17 -27.79
N THR A 106 -32.38 25.29 -28.30
CA THR A 106 -31.11 25.54 -29.03
C THR A 106 -29.91 25.89 -28.14
N ASN A 107 -30.02 25.66 -26.81
CA ASN A 107 -28.91 25.73 -25.85
C ASN A 107 -28.78 24.43 -25.03
N SER A 108 -27.69 24.30 -24.29
CA SER A 108 -27.43 23.14 -23.42
C SER A 108 -27.22 23.52 -21.96
N SER A 109 -27.69 22.65 -21.06
CA SER A 109 -27.36 22.68 -19.63
C SER A 109 -26.34 21.59 -19.30
N THR A 110 -25.45 21.87 -18.36
CA THR A 110 -24.58 20.84 -17.79
C THR A 110 -25.31 20.13 -16.66
N LEU A 111 -25.65 18.85 -16.87
CA LEU A 111 -26.09 17.93 -15.82
C LEU A 111 -24.87 17.45 -15.05
N ILE A 112 -24.86 17.64 -13.74
CA ILE A 112 -23.87 17.08 -12.82
C ILE A 112 -24.57 16.07 -11.92
N ILE A 113 -24.07 14.84 -11.87
CA ILE A 113 -24.52 13.81 -10.93
C ILE A 113 -23.41 13.59 -9.90
N SER A 114 -23.74 13.70 -8.62
CA SER A 114 -22.83 13.43 -7.50
C SER A 114 -23.25 12.17 -6.77
N THR A 115 -22.28 11.36 -6.34
CA THR A 115 -22.51 10.16 -5.53
C THR A 115 -21.83 10.29 -4.17
N LEU A 116 -22.36 9.60 -3.16
CA LEU A 116 -21.68 9.41 -1.87
C LEU A 116 -20.81 8.15 -1.91
N SER A 117 -19.88 8.02 -0.96
CA SER A 117 -19.11 6.78 -0.77
C SER A 117 -19.98 5.56 -0.45
N SER A 118 -21.19 5.78 0.05
CA SER A 118 -22.19 4.76 0.35
C SER A 118 -23.19 4.49 -0.78
N THR A 119 -23.15 5.24 -1.89
CA THR A 119 -24.06 5.02 -3.03
C THR A 119 -23.85 3.59 -3.56
N PRO A 120 -24.86 2.72 -3.62
CA PRO A 120 -24.65 1.34 -4.06
C PRO A 120 -24.07 1.26 -5.48
N ALA A 121 -23.14 0.33 -5.69
CA ALA A 121 -22.61 0.07 -7.02
C ALA A 121 -23.68 -0.61 -7.90
N GLY A 122 -23.71 -0.26 -9.18
CA GLY A 122 -24.74 -0.75 -10.09
C GLY A 122 -24.94 0.17 -11.30
N THR A 123 -25.84 -0.22 -12.19
CA THR A 123 -26.26 0.62 -13.32
C THR A 123 -27.66 1.16 -13.06
N TYR A 124 -27.83 2.47 -13.15
CA TYR A 124 -29.07 3.18 -12.85
C TYR A 124 -29.54 3.96 -14.08
N PRO A 125 -30.73 3.65 -14.62
CA PRO A 125 -31.32 4.42 -15.71
C PRO A 125 -31.94 5.71 -15.14
N ILE A 126 -31.20 6.81 -15.21
CA ILE A 126 -31.66 8.13 -14.77
C ILE A 126 -32.51 8.74 -15.88
N THR A 127 -33.69 9.23 -15.53
CA THR A 127 -34.53 9.98 -16.46
C THR A 127 -34.26 11.47 -16.27
N VAL A 128 -33.84 12.13 -17.34
CA VAL A 128 -33.70 13.59 -17.41
C VAL A 128 -34.92 14.15 -18.12
N SER A 129 -35.64 15.04 -17.46
CA SER A 129 -36.85 15.69 -17.98
C SER A 129 -36.57 17.16 -18.25
N GLY A 130 -37.00 17.64 -19.41
CA GLY A 130 -37.15 19.07 -19.69
C GLY A 130 -38.64 19.39 -19.79
N THR A 131 -39.09 20.48 -19.17
CA THR A 131 -40.50 20.91 -19.25
C THR A 131 -40.65 22.43 -19.35
N ASP A 132 -41.65 22.89 -20.13
CA ASP A 132 -42.12 24.29 -20.13
C ASP A 132 -43.33 24.50 -19.20
N GLY A 133 -43.72 23.47 -18.43
CA GLY A 133 -44.92 23.42 -17.61
C GLY A 133 -46.11 22.71 -18.27
N ASN A 134 -46.13 22.58 -19.61
CA ASN A 134 -47.20 21.90 -20.35
C ASN A 134 -46.70 20.66 -21.10
N ILE A 135 -45.55 20.79 -21.77
CA ILE A 135 -44.91 19.72 -22.54
C ILE A 135 -43.67 19.26 -21.80
N THR A 136 -43.56 17.94 -21.62
CA THR A 136 -42.38 17.31 -21.02
C THR A 136 -41.71 16.38 -22.04
N ARG A 137 -40.39 16.51 -22.18
CA ARG A 137 -39.54 15.60 -22.97
C ARG A 137 -38.55 14.93 -22.05
N ASN A 138 -38.33 13.64 -22.28
CA ASN A 138 -37.45 12.82 -21.47
C ASN A 138 -36.27 12.31 -22.31
N ALA A 139 -35.09 12.24 -21.69
CA ALA A 139 -33.93 11.52 -22.18
C ALA A 139 -33.40 10.61 -21.06
N LYS A 140 -32.79 9.47 -21.43
CA LYS A 140 -32.22 8.54 -20.45
C LYS A 140 -30.71 8.71 -20.35
N TYR A 141 -30.20 8.80 -19.12
CA TYR A 141 -28.79 8.71 -18.80
C TYR A 141 -28.50 7.41 -18.07
N ASN A 142 -27.71 6.52 -18.64
CA ASN A 142 -27.31 5.28 -17.96
C ASN A 142 -26.07 5.55 -17.10
N LEU A 143 -26.27 5.78 -15.80
CA LEU A 143 -25.20 5.96 -14.83
C LEU A 143 -24.71 4.60 -14.34
N THR A 144 -23.41 4.33 -14.47
CA THR A 144 -22.76 3.20 -13.80
C THR A 144 -22.02 3.72 -12.56
N VAL A 145 -22.42 3.29 -11.37
CA VAL A 145 -21.67 3.55 -10.13
C VAL A 145 -20.74 2.37 -9.89
N VAL A 146 -19.44 2.62 -9.85
CA VAL A 146 -18.42 1.59 -9.58
C VAL A 146 -17.88 1.73 -8.15
N PRO A 147 -17.56 0.63 -7.45
CA PRO A 147 -16.98 0.68 -6.12
C PRO A 147 -15.65 1.43 -6.11
N VAL A 148 -15.30 2.02 -4.96
CA VAL A 148 -13.92 2.52 -4.74
C VAL A 148 -12.94 1.34 -4.89
N PRO A 149 -11.92 1.43 -5.77
CA PRO A 149 -10.93 0.36 -5.91
C PRO A 149 -10.25 0.04 -4.59
N PHE A 150 -10.15 -1.25 -4.28
CA PHE A 150 -9.42 -1.72 -3.11
C PHE A 150 -7.94 -1.38 -3.22
N ASN A 151 -7.33 -0.91 -2.13
CA ASN A 151 -5.89 -0.70 -2.02
C ASN A 151 -5.45 -0.80 -0.55
N PHE A 152 -4.17 -1.12 -0.35
CA PHE A 152 -3.57 -1.23 0.98
C PHE A 152 -2.07 -0.85 0.95
N SER A 153 -1.52 -0.58 2.13
CA SER A 153 -0.07 -0.47 2.39
C SER A 153 0.41 -1.61 3.29
N LEU A 154 1.71 -1.89 3.25
CA LEU A 154 2.37 -2.94 4.03
C LEU A 154 3.55 -2.35 4.79
N SER A 155 3.73 -2.74 6.06
CA SER A 155 4.88 -2.34 6.87
C SER A 155 5.34 -3.45 7.82
N LEU A 156 6.59 -3.32 8.31
CA LEU A 156 7.18 -4.19 9.32
C LEU A 156 7.58 -3.38 10.55
N SER A 157 7.35 -3.93 11.74
CA SER A 157 7.85 -3.33 12.98
C SER A 157 8.21 -4.43 14.00
N PRO A 158 9.51 -4.63 14.28
CA PRO A 158 10.69 -3.99 13.66
C PRO A 158 10.96 -4.44 12.20
N SER A 159 11.68 -3.64 11.41
CA SER A 159 12.07 -3.96 10.01
C SER A 159 13.41 -4.69 9.88
N ASN A 160 14.08 -4.95 10.99
CA ASN A 160 15.35 -5.67 11.04
C ASN A 160 15.48 -6.47 12.34
N GLY A 161 16.45 -7.38 12.37
CA GLY A 161 16.80 -8.11 13.59
C GLY A 161 18.00 -9.02 13.38
N SER A 162 18.55 -9.50 14.49
CA SER A 162 19.67 -10.43 14.52
C SER A 162 19.24 -11.74 15.16
N VAL A 163 19.66 -12.86 14.58
CA VAL A 163 19.36 -14.20 15.10
C VAL A 163 20.61 -15.06 15.04
N LEU A 164 20.81 -15.89 16.06
CA LEU A 164 21.83 -16.92 16.01
C LEU A 164 21.41 -18.03 15.04
N GLN A 165 22.39 -18.69 14.42
CA GLN A 165 22.14 -19.94 13.69
C GLN A 165 21.36 -20.94 14.56
N GLY A 166 20.43 -21.68 13.95
CA GLY A 166 19.56 -22.64 14.62
C GLY A 166 18.38 -22.03 15.38
N ASN A 167 18.34 -20.70 15.54
CA ASN A 167 17.30 -20.00 16.29
C ASN A 167 16.25 -19.34 15.40
N LYS A 168 15.28 -18.71 16.05
CA LYS A 168 14.14 -18.03 15.41
C LYS A 168 14.05 -16.58 15.86
N ILE A 169 13.54 -15.72 14.98
CA ILE A 169 13.20 -14.33 15.28
C ILE A 169 11.82 -14.02 14.71
N SER A 170 11.07 -13.13 15.37
CA SER A 170 9.76 -12.71 14.92
C SER A 170 9.61 -11.20 14.82
N THR A 171 8.79 -10.74 13.89
CA THR A 171 8.36 -9.35 13.75
C THR A 171 6.89 -9.28 13.31
N LYS A 172 6.25 -8.11 13.43
CA LYS A 172 4.89 -7.89 12.94
C LYS A 172 4.91 -7.36 11.50
N ALA A 173 4.15 -8.00 10.62
CA ALA A 173 3.80 -7.51 9.29
C ALA A 173 2.38 -6.94 9.31
N THR A 174 2.22 -5.64 9.09
CA THR A 174 0.93 -4.95 9.18
C THR A 174 0.47 -4.55 7.79
N ALA A 175 -0.74 -4.97 7.42
CA ALA A 175 -1.41 -4.46 6.23
C ALA A 175 -2.48 -3.43 6.65
N THR A 176 -2.43 -2.24 6.06
CA THR A 176 -3.34 -1.12 6.38
C THR A 176 -4.21 -0.81 5.17
N LEU A 177 -5.54 -0.78 5.36
CA LEU A 177 -6.48 -0.43 4.29
C LEU A 177 -6.29 1.04 3.89
N THR A 178 -6.12 1.31 2.60
CA THR A 178 -5.97 2.70 2.10
C THR A 178 -7.14 3.17 1.26
N SER A 179 -7.82 2.27 0.54
CA SER A 179 -9.07 2.60 -0.17
C SER A 179 -9.92 1.36 -0.44
N GLY A 180 -11.20 1.57 -0.71
CA GLY A 180 -12.13 0.52 -1.11
C GLY A 180 -12.59 -0.40 0.03
N ALA A 181 -13.44 -1.36 -0.32
CA ALA A 181 -13.88 -2.40 0.60
C ALA A 181 -12.72 -3.37 0.91
N SER A 182 -12.55 -3.73 2.19
CA SER A 182 -11.45 -4.60 2.63
C SER A 182 -11.52 -5.98 1.95
N LYS A 183 -10.35 -6.46 1.53
CA LYS A 183 -10.15 -7.77 0.88
C LYS A 183 -9.02 -8.51 1.62
N PRO A 184 -9.00 -9.85 1.61
CA PRO A 184 -7.94 -10.59 2.26
C PRO A 184 -6.59 -10.34 1.57
N VAL A 185 -5.56 -10.13 2.37
CA VAL A 185 -4.15 -10.01 1.97
C VAL A 185 -3.42 -11.25 2.43
N SER A 186 -2.82 -12.00 1.50
CA SER A 186 -2.00 -13.19 1.79
C SER A 186 -0.53 -12.80 1.85
N PHE A 187 0.20 -13.33 2.83
CA PHE A 187 1.62 -13.03 3.01
C PHE A 187 2.52 -14.13 2.50
N SER A 188 3.67 -13.74 1.96
CA SER A 188 4.78 -14.63 1.62
C SER A 188 6.11 -13.92 1.84
N CYS A 189 7.20 -14.69 1.84
CA CYS A 189 8.55 -14.14 1.85
C CYS A 189 9.43 -14.81 0.78
N SER A 190 10.48 -14.11 0.37
CA SER A 190 11.50 -14.63 -0.56
C SER A 190 12.86 -13.99 -0.25
N GLY A 191 13.95 -14.52 -0.84
CA GLY A 191 15.30 -14.03 -0.59
C GLY A 191 15.89 -14.50 0.76
N LEU A 192 15.44 -15.63 1.30
CA LEU A 192 16.02 -16.21 2.51
C LEU A 192 17.39 -16.84 2.23
N PRO A 193 18.32 -16.82 3.20
CA PRO A 193 19.54 -17.61 3.12
C PRO A 193 19.25 -19.12 3.10
N ALA A 194 20.21 -19.91 2.61
CA ALA A 194 20.13 -21.36 2.65
C ALA A 194 19.91 -21.88 4.09
N GLY A 195 19.01 -22.86 4.25
CA GLY A 195 18.66 -23.42 5.56
C GLY A 195 17.75 -22.53 6.42
N ALA A 196 17.26 -21.40 5.92
CA ALA A 196 16.26 -20.59 6.61
C ALA A 196 14.86 -20.74 6.01
N SER A 197 13.84 -20.52 6.83
CA SER A 197 12.42 -20.54 6.44
C SER A 197 11.67 -19.38 7.09
N CYS A 198 10.54 -18.98 6.50
CA CYS A 198 9.61 -18.04 7.15
C CYS A 198 8.21 -18.62 7.26
N SER A 199 7.44 -18.12 8.22
CA SER A 199 6.02 -18.38 8.37
C SER A 199 5.27 -17.14 8.86
N PHE A 200 3.97 -17.11 8.61
CA PHE A 200 3.07 -16.03 8.99
C PHE A 200 1.90 -16.59 9.81
N ASN A 201 1.58 -15.94 10.92
CA ASN A 201 0.40 -16.29 11.74
C ASN A 201 -0.41 -15.03 12.09
N PRO A 202 -1.60 -14.82 11.47
CA PRO A 202 -2.20 -15.64 10.40
C PRO A 202 -1.50 -15.49 9.04
N SER A 203 -1.62 -16.46 8.14
CA SER A 203 -1.01 -16.40 6.78
C SER A 203 -1.73 -15.44 5.83
N SER A 204 -2.98 -15.10 6.12
CA SER A 204 -3.73 -14.04 5.45
C SER A 204 -4.63 -13.31 6.46
N LEU A 205 -4.96 -12.05 6.17
CA LEU A 205 -5.84 -11.24 7.01
C LEU A 205 -6.57 -10.16 6.20
N TYR A 206 -7.60 -9.56 6.79
CA TYR A 206 -8.24 -8.36 6.26
C TYR A 206 -7.58 -7.12 6.88
N PRO A 207 -7.06 -6.17 6.08
CA PRO A 207 -6.59 -4.88 6.58
C PRO A 207 -7.71 -4.10 7.26
N THR A 208 -7.48 -3.33 8.33
CA THR A 208 -6.19 -2.97 8.97
C THR A 208 -5.85 -3.91 10.13
N ASN A 209 -4.92 -4.84 9.92
CA ASN A 209 -4.53 -5.84 10.93
C ASN A 209 -3.08 -6.33 10.67
N SER A 210 -2.51 -7.10 11.60
CA SER A 210 -1.13 -7.59 11.54
C SER A 210 -1.02 -9.11 11.62
N SER A 211 -0.03 -9.65 10.92
CA SER A 211 0.44 -11.02 11.04
C SER A 211 1.81 -11.08 11.74
N THR A 212 2.04 -12.11 12.54
CA THR A 212 3.37 -12.39 13.08
C THR A 212 4.19 -13.13 12.04
N LEU A 213 5.21 -12.48 11.48
CA LEU A 213 6.26 -13.09 10.68
C LEU A 213 7.27 -13.75 11.61
N THR A 214 7.53 -15.04 11.44
CA THR A 214 8.62 -15.75 12.11
C THR A 214 9.60 -16.26 11.07
N ILE A 215 10.89 -15.97 11.28
CA ILE A 215 11.98 -16.50 10.47
C ILE A 215 12.76 -17.49 11.34
N SER A 216 12.95 -18.71 10.84
CA SER A 216 13.75 -19.75 11.50
C SER A 216 15.02 -19.99 10.70
N THR A 217 16.13 -20.17 11.39
CA THR A 217 17.43 -20.55 10.79
C THR A 217 17.81 -21.94 11.27
N SER A 218 18.63 -22.63 10.48
CA SER A 218 19.27 -23.90 10.86
C SER A 218 20.67 -23.63 11.42
N ALA A 219 21.28 -24.63 12.06
CA ALA A 219 22.67 -24.54 12.53
C ALA A 219 23.66 -24.27 11.38
N SER A 220 23.36 -24.73 10.17
CA SER A 220 24.18 -24.53 8.97
C SER A 220 23.78 -23.31 8.13
N THR A 221 22.83 -22.49 8.58
CA THR A 221 22.46 -21.26 7.85
C THR A 221 23.65 -20.31 7.83
N PRO A 222 24.19 -19.90 6.66
CA PRO A 222 25.43 -19.13 6.65
C PRO A 222 25.28 -17.79 7.38
N ALA A 223 26.26 -17.45 8.22
CA ALA A 223 26.31 -16.16 8.89
C ALA A 223 26.43 -15.02 7.85
N GLY A 224 25.82 -13.88 8.15
CA GLY A 224 25.79 -12.74 7.22
C GLY A 224 24.55 -11.88 7.37
N THR A 225 24.44 -10.86 6.52
CA THR A 225 23.29 -9.96 6.48
C THR A 225 22.51 -10.20 5.20
N TYR A 226 21.21 -10.47 5.34
CA TYR A 226 20.31 -10.83 4.24
C TYR A 226 19.14 -9.85 4.18
N SER A 227 18.76 -9.48 2.95
CA SER A 227 17.54 -8.69 2.70
C SER A 227 16.42 -9.63 2.24
N ILE A 228 15.45 -9.86 3.12
CA ILE A 228 14.31 -10.75 2.87
C ILE A 228 13.15 -9.90 2.39
N ILE A 229 12.57 -10.26 1.24
CA ILE A 229 11.42 -9.56 0.67
C ILE A 229 10.15 -10.16 1.24
N ILE A 230 9.37 -9.35 1.96
CA ILE A 230 8.05 -9.70 2.48
C ILE A 230 7.00 -9.15 1.53
N SER A 231 6.11 -10.01 1.04
CA SER A 231 5.04 -9.65 0.11
C SER A 231 3.69 -9.81 0.76
N GLY A 232 2.81 -8.83 0.57
CA GLY A 232 1.37 -8.96 0.77
C GLY A 232 0.66 -8.90 -0.58
N VAL A 233 -0.23 -9.85 -0.85
CA VAL A 233 -0.92 -9.98 -2.14
C VAL A 233 -2.43 -10.04 -1.94
N SER A 234 -3.18 -9.26 -2.73
CA SER A 234 -4.64 -9.35 -2.83
C SER A 234 -5.08 -9.12 -4.27
N GLY A 235 -5.51 -10.19 -4.95
CA GLY A 235 -5.79 -10.15 -6.40
C GLY A 235 -4.55 -9.72 -7.18
N ASN A 236 -4.67 -8.65 -7.98
CA ASN A 236 -3.58 -8.11 -8.79
C ASN A 236 -2.73 -7.04 -8.06
N ILE A 237 -2.98 -6.80 -6.77
CA ILE A 237 -2.25 -5.82 -5.97
C ILE A 237 -1.23 -6.54 -5.10
N THR A 238 0.05 -6.22 -5.32
CA THR A 238 1.17 -6.69 -4.51
C THR A 238 1.86 -5.50 -3.84
N ARG A 239 2.12 -5.61 -2.55
CA ARG A 239 2.96 -4.67 -1.78
C ARG A 239 4.14 -5.44 -1.20
N THR A 240 5.34 -4.86 -1.30
CA THR A 240 6.56 -5.47 -0.79
C THR A 240 7.26 -4.54 0.20
N VAL A 241 7.87 -5.14 1.22
CA VAL A 241 8.76 -4.47 2.17
C VAL A 241 9.93 -5.38 2.48
N ASN A 242 11.09 -4.80 2.80
CA ASN A 242 12.29 -5.57 3.10
C ASN A 242 12.46 -5.73 4.61
N TYR A 243 12.81 -6.95 5.03
CA TYR A 243 13.30 -7.25 6.36
C TYR A 243 14.81 -7.52 6.32
N THR A 244 15.60 -6.78 7.09
CA THR A 244 17.05 -7.02 7.18
C THR A 244 17.33 -8.02 8.30
N LEU A 245 17.73 -9.24 7.93
CA LEU A 245 18.11 -10.29 8.87
C LEU A 245 19.63 -10.38 8.99
N LYS A 246 20.18 -10.21 10.19
CA LYS A 246 21.57 -10.57 10.50
C LYS A 246 21.60 -11.97 11.13
N VAL A 247 22.26 -12.92 10.47
CA VAL A 247 22.54 -14.24 11.03
C VAL A 247 23.94 -14.23 11.62
N THR A 248 24.07 -14.58 12.89
CA THR A 248 25.34 -14.66 13.61
C THR A 248 25.67 -16.10 14.01
N PRO A 249 26.94 -16.52 13.98
CA PRO A 249 27.31 -17.85 14.45
C PRO A 249 27.12 -17.97 15.96
N SER A 250 26.90 -19.19 16.43
CA SER A 250 26.93 -19.49 17.87
C SER A 250 28.36 -19.35 18.39
N ILE A 251 28.55 -19.24 19.72
CA ILE A 251 29.90 -19.23 20.29
C ILE A 251 30.65 -20.52 19.97
N GLY A 252 29.98 -21.67 20.02
CA GLY A 252 30.61 -22.96 19.73
C GLY A 252 31.07 -23.09 18.28
N GLU A 253 30.27 -22.62 17.32
CA GLU A 253 30.68 -22.54 15.90
C GLU A 253 31.87 -21.58 15.76
N ALA A 254 31.74 -20.37 16.31
CA ALA A 254 32.75 -19.32 16.20
C ALA A 254 34.06 -19.59 16.96
N VAL A 255 34.21 -20.73 17.63
CA VAL A 255 35.49 -21.14 18.23
C VAL A 255 35.87 -22.56 17.80
N ASP A 256 35.22 -23.07 16.75
CA ASP A 256 35.40 -24.40 16.17
C ASP A 256 35.20 -25.56 17.16
N ASN A 257 34.32 -25.37 18.15
CA ASN A 257 34.07 -26.37 19.18
C ASN A 257 32.62 -26.38 19.66
N THR A 258 31.78 -26.97 18.83
CA THR A 258 30.33 -27.13 19.07
C THR A 258 30.01 -28.28 20.02
N ALA A 259 30.99 -29.16 20.29
CA ALA A 259 30.86 -30.26 21.24
C ALA A 259 30.84 -29.77 22.70
N LEU A 260 31.47 -28.63 22.97
CA LEU A 260 31.46 -28.01 24.29
C LEU A 260 30.28 -27.06 24.45
N GLN A 261 29.84 -26.92 25.71
CA GLN A 261 28.84 -25.92 26.07
C GLN A 261 29.54 -24.62 26.45
N TRP A 262 29.09 -23.53 25.84
CA TRP A 262 29.68 -22.21 25.99
C TRP A 262 28.72 -21.27 26.70
N THR A 263 29.25 -20.52 27.65
CA THR A 263 28.51 -19.50 28.40
C THR A 263 29.24 -18.18 28.31
N THR A 264 28.49 -17.09 28.31
CA THR A 264 29.04 -15.73 28.26
C THR A 264 28.45 -14.91 29.39
N GLY A 265 29.19 -13.93 29.91
CA GLY A 265 28.68 -13.04 30.94
C GLY A 265 29.55 -11.81 31.18
N GLY A 266 29.30 -11.12 32.29
CA GLY A 266 29.84 -9.80 32.56
C GLY A 266 28.86 -8.71 32.12
N ASN A 267 29.38 -7.55 31.73
CA ASN A 267 28.60 -6.37 31.37
C ASN A 267 27.98 -6.43 29.96
N ALA A 268 28.54 -7.26 29.07
CA ALA A 268 28.01 -7.57 27.75
C ALA A 268 28.36 -9.02 27.39
N ALA A 269 27.53 -9.69 26.59
CA ALA A 269 27.82 -11.05 26.13
C ALA A 269 28.88 -11.04 25.01
N TRP A 270 29.72 -12.08 24.96
CA TRP A 270 30.49 -12.39 23.77
C TRP A 270 29.54 -12.85 22.65
N PHE A 271 29.94 -12.66 21.40
CA PHE A 271 29.15 -13.07 20.24
C PHE A 271 30.06 -13.60 19.13
N GLY A 272 29.53 -14.50 18.31
CA GLY A 272 30.22 -14.96 17.10
C GLY A 272 30.12 -13.92 15.97
N GLN A 273 31.19 -13.76 15.20
CA GLN A 273 31.26 -12.85 14.07
C GLN A 273 32.20 -13.35 12.98
N THR A 274 32.09 -12.81 11.76
CA THR A 274 32.78 -13.30 10.55
C THR A 274 33.83 -12.35 9.98
N SER A 275 34.09 -11.22 10.62
CA SER A 275 34.97 -10.16 10.10
C SER A 275 36.44 -10.31 10.51
N VAL A 276 36.69 -10.81 11.71
CA VAL A 276 38.03 -10.97 12.29
C VAL A 276 38.17 -12.42 12.73
N TYR A 277 38.92 -13.25 12.04
CA TYR A 277 39.07 -14.66 12.40
C TYR A 277 40.49 -15.14 12.14
N TYR A 278 40.83 -16.29 12.73
CA TYR A 278 42.05 -17.04 12.47
C TYR A 278 41.73 -18.29 11.64
N TYR A 279 40.66 -19.01 11.96
CA TYR A 279 40.22 -20.23 11.30
C TYR A 279 38.71 -20.16 11.00
N GLY A 280 38.15 -21.08 10.21
CA GLY A 280 36.68 -21.28 10.11
C GLY A 280 35.85 -20.22 9.36
N ASN A 281 36.37 -19.02 9.12
CA ASN A 281 35.68 -17.80 8.64
C ASN A 281 34.89 -17.03 9.71
N ASP A 282 35.01 -17.42 10.97
CA ASP A 282 34.39 -16.76 12.10
C ASP A 282 35.27 -16.84 13.35
N SER A 283 35.02 -15.94 14.30
CA SER A 283 35.59 -16.04 15.64
C SER A 283 34.65 -15.45 16.68
N ALA A 284 34.82 -15.83 17.95
CA ALA A 284 34.12 -15.20 19.06
C ALA A 284 34.78 -13.86 19.41
N GLN A 285 33.99 -12.80 19.53
CA GLN A 285 34.42 -11.47 19.93
C GLN A 285 33.80 -11.06 21.28
N SER A 286 34.57 -10.35 22.09
CA SER A 286 34.09 -9.73 23.32
C SER A 286 32.93 -8.77 23.08
N GLY A 287 31.98 -8.72 24.01
CA GLY A 287 30.91 -7.73 23.98
C GLY A 287 31.45 -6.30 24.14
N ASN A 288 30.76 -5.32 23.55
CA ASN A 288 31.11 -3.91 23.71
C ASN A 288 30.82 -3.48 25.14
N ILE A 289 31.85 -3.07 25.88
CA ILE A 289 31.79 -2.69 27.29
C ILE A 289 32.43 -1.30 27.50
N GLY A 290 31.99 -0.59 28.55
CA GLY A 290 32.56 0.70 28.95
C GLY A 290 33.68 0.56 29.99
N ASP A 291 34.19 1.69 30.48
CA ASP A 291 35.30 1.73 31.44
C ASP A 291 34.96 1.02 32.77
N ASN A 292 35.94 0.34 33.36
CA ASN A 292 35.81 -0.48 34.59
C ASN A 292 34.82 -1.65 34.48
N GLN A 293 34.54 -2.10 33.26
CA GLN A 293 33.68 -3.24 33.01
C GLN A 293 34.48 -4.45 32.54
N ASN A 294 33.86 -5.63 32.59
CA ASN A 294 34.42 -6.84 32.01
C ASN A 294 33.37 -7.64 31.26
N THR A 295 33.81 -8.45 30.32
CA THR A 295 33.00 -9.40 29.57
C THR A 295 33.78 -10.69 29.42
N TRP A 296 33.12 -11.84 29.53
CA TRP A 296 33.79 -13.13 29.48
C TRP A 296 33.01 -14.18 28.70
N VAL A 297 33.77 -15.14 28.18
CA VAL A 297 33.28 -16.40 27.61
C VAL A 297 33.95 -17.56 28.37
N GLN A 298 33.19 -18.62 28.63
CA GLN A 298 33.63 -19.73 29.46
C GLN A 298 33.06 -21.06 28.96
N THR A 299 33.86 -22.11 29.13
CA THR A 299 33.44 -23.50 28.98
C THR A 299 34.08 -24.39 30.05
N THR A 300 33.68 -25.66 30.09
CA THR A 300 34.20 -26.68 31.00
C THR A 300 34.65 -27.89 30.19
N VAL A 301 35.81 -28.42 30.53
CA VAL A 301 36.34 -29.69 29.99
C VAL A 301 36.57 -30.68 31.12
N THR A 302 36.49 -31.97 30.81
CA THR A 302 36.67 -33.05 31.79
C THR A 302 37.78 -33.99 31.33
N GLY A 303 38.56 -34.49 32.30
CA GLY A 303 39.70 -35.39 32.07
C GLY A 303 41.03 -34.64 32.00
N SER A 304 42.12 -35.40 31.86
CA SER A 304 43.44 -34.85 31.54
C SER A 304 43.58 -34.63 30.04
N GLY A 305 44.30 -33.60 29.62
CA GLY A 305 44.44 -33.32 28.20
C GLY A 305 45.31 -32.12 27.88
N ILE A 306 45.29 -31.74 26.62
CA ILE A 306 45.94 -30.53 26.11
C ILE A 306 44.87 -29.60 25.57
N LEU A 307 44.83 -28.37 26.09
CA LEU A 307 44.04 -27.27 25.57
C LEU A 307 44.91 -26.44 24.63
N LYS A 308 44.39 -26.13 23.44
CA LYS A 308 44.94 -25.14 22.51
C LYS A 308 43.85 -24.16 22.10
N PHE A 309 44.22 -22.90 21.92
CA PHE A 309 43.33 -21.89 21.36
C PHE A 309 44.15 -20.77 20.73
N TYR A 310 43.51 -20.00 19.85
CA TYR A 310 44.04 -18.75 19.34
C TYR A 310 43.26 -17.59 19.94
N TRP A 311 43.97 -16.54 20.30
CA TRP A 311 43.36 -15.30 20.79
C TRP A 311 44.04 -14.08 20.19
N LYS A 312 43.29 -12.99 20.12
CA LYS A 312 43.72 -11.70 19.59
C LYS A 312 43.17 -10.59 20.47
N VAL A 313 43.85 -9.46 20.54
CA VAL A 313 43.35 -8.24 21.19
C VAL A 313 43.72 -7.00 20.39
N SER A 314 42.85 -6.00 20.40
CA SER A 314 43.11 -4.68 19.85
C SER A 314 42.58 -3.67 20.86
N SER A 315 43.47 -3.21 21.71
CA SER A 315 43.18 -2.37 22.87
C SER A 315 44.41 -1.53 23.24
N GLU A 316 44.34 -0.70 24.27
CA GLU A 316 45.52 -0.07 24.85
C GLU A 316 46.53 -1.09 25.40
N GLN A 317 47.82 -0.80 25.24
CA GLN A 317 48.89 -1.59 25.83
C GLN A 317 48.80 -1.54 27.37
N ASP A 318 48.76 -2.71 27.99
CA ASP A 318 48.78 -2.96 29.46
C ASP A 318 47.65 -2.34 30.28
N LEU A 319 46.62 -1.80 29.63
CA LEU A 319 45.46 -1.22 30.30
C LEU A 319 44.24 -2.12 30.10
N ASP A 320 43.81 -2.19 28.86
CA ASP A 320 42.70 -2.99 28.41
C ASP A 320 43.22 -4.33 27.89
N ALA A 321 42.75 -5.42 28.48
CA ALA A 321 43.42 -6.71 28.30
C ALA A 321 42.44 -7.88 28.26
N LEU A 322 42.82 -8.88 27.46
CA LEU A 322 42.19 -10.18 27.44
C LEU A 322 42.99 -11.14 28.33
N TYR A 323 42.33 -11.68 29.33
CA TYR A 323 42.89 -12.60 30.31
C TYR A 323 42.37 -14.01 30.08
N PHE A 324 43.24 -15.00 30.32
CA PHE A 324 42.86 -16.41 30.34
C PHE A 324 43.02 -17.00 31.74
N TYR A 325 42.00 -17.73 32.20
CA TYR A 325 41.93 -18.38 33.51
C TYR A 325 41.66 -19.87 33.38
N ILE A 326 42.30 -20.65 34.26
CA ILE A 326 41.95 -22.05 34.53
C ILE A 326 41.56 -22.12 36.00
N ASP A 327 40.33 -22.59 36.28
CA ASP A 327 39.78 -22.76 37.63
C ASP A 327 39.87 -21.49 38.49
N GLY A 328 39.56 -20.34 37.87
CA GLY A 328 39.60 -19.03 38.52
C GLY A 328 41.01 -18.46 38.71
N SER A 329 42.07 -19.21 38.41
CA SER A 329 43.45 -18.73 38.47
C SER A 329 43.91 -18.18 37.13
N ARG A 330 44.40 -16.93 37.11
CA ARG A 330 44.91 -16.28 35.88
C ARG A 330 46.17 -17.01 35.39
N ARG A 331 46.19 -17.36 34.10
CA ARG A 331 47.31 -18.07 33.44
C ARG A 331 48.07 -17.21 32.45
N ALA A 332 47.37 -16.34 31.72
CA ALA A 332 47.99 -15.44 30.76
C ALA A 332 47.16 -14.16 30.60
N MET A 333 47.80 -13.15 29.99
CA MET A 333 47.19 -11.90 29.56
C MET A 333 47.78 -11.48 28.21
N ILE A 334 46.96 -10.87 27.36
CA ILE A 334 47.39 -10.12 26.19
C ILE A 334 46.72 -8.74 26.22
N SER A 335 47.45 -7.72 25.80
CA SER A 335 47.02 -6.31 25.73
C SER A 335 47.59 -5.67 24.45
N GLY A 336 47.23 -4.41 24.19
CA GLY A 336 47.74 -3.68 23.03
C GLY A 336 47.11 -4.08 21.70
N ASN A 337 47.79 -3.79 20.59
CA ASN A 337 47.34 -4.18 19.25
C ASN A 337 48.06 -5.46 18.78
N THR A 338 47.76 -6.57 19.44
CA THR A 338 48.41 -7.86 19.19
C THR A 338 47.65 -8.65 18.13
N SER A 339 48.35 -9.33 17.22
CA SER A 339 47.72 -10.24 16.25
C SER A 339 47.32 -11.58 16.90
N TRP A 340 46.82 -12.54 16.12
CA TRP A 340 46.49 -13.87 16.63
C TRP A 340 47.72 -14.58 17.20
N VAL A 341 47.59 -15.06 18.44
CA VAL A 341 48.63 -15.82 19.15
C VAL A 341 48.04 -17.15 19.61
N GLN A 342 48.77 -18.25 19.44
CA GLN A 342 48.36 -19.53 19.99
C GLN A 342 48.76 -19.64 21.46
N GLN A 343 47.91 -20.26 22.28
CA GLN A 343 48.26 -20.71 23.62
C GLN A 343 48.12 -22.23 23.74
N THR A 344 48.89 -22.85 24.62
CA THR A 344 48.82 -24.29 24.91
C THR A 344 48.97 -24.54 26.40
N TYR A 345 48.05 -25.32 26.96
CA TYR A 345 48.07 -25.69 28.37
C TYR A 345 47.83 -27.19 28.54
N VAL A 346 48.60 -27.80 29.45
CA VAL A 346 48.35 -29.18 29.89
C VAL A 346 47.41 -29.13 31.09
N LEU A 347 46.29 -29.85 30.98
CA LEU A 347 45.29 -29.99 32.02
C LEU A 347 45.47 -31.34 32.73
N SER A 348 45.49 -31.30 34.06
CA SER A 348 45.47 -32.49 34.90
C SER A 348 44.14 -33.24 34.80
N SER A 349 44.07 -34.44 35.37
CA SER A 349 42.78 -35.12 35.51
C SER A 349 41.85 -34.30 36.40
N GLY A 350 40.60 -34.13 35.97
CA GLY A 350 39.56 -33.44 36.73
C GLY A 350 38.61 -32.69 35.82
N THR A 351 37.77 -31.87 36.44
CA THR A 351 36.92 -30.92 35.72
C THR A 351 37.56 -29.56 35.78
N HIS A 352 37.84 -28.97 34.61
CA HIS A 352 38.51 -27.69 34.50
C HIS A 352 37.60 -26.66 33.87
N THR A 353 37.51 -25.50 34.52
CA THR A 353 36.77 -24.34 34.02
C THR A 353 37.72 -23.39 33.28
N LEU A 354 37.46 -23.16 32.00
CA LEU A 354 38.28 -22.35 31.10
C LEU A 354 37.56 -21.03 30.83
N LYS A 355 38.16 -19.90 31.21
CA LYS A 355 37.53 -18.58 31.03
C LYS A 355 38.47 -17.61 30.30
N TRP A 356 37.93 -16.95 29.28
CA TRP A 356 38.54 -15.80 28.61
C TRP A 356 37.76 -14.55 29.00
N MET A 357 38.44 -13.54 29.53
CA MET A 357 37.80 -12.34 30.06
C MET A 357 38.50 -11.09 29.55
N TYR A 358 37.76 -10.26 28.82
CA TYR A 358 38.20 -8.94 28.39
C TYR A 358 37.77 -7.90 29.43
N THR A 359 38.68 -7.00 29.81
CA THR A 359 38.40 -5.94 30.80
C THR A 359 38.86 -4.59 30.27
N LYS A 360 38.06 -3.55 30.50
CA LYS A 360 38.47 -2.15 30.28
C LYS A 360 38.80 -1.46 31.60
N ASN A 361 39.85 -0.63 31.63
CA ASN A 361 40.14 0.25 32.78
C ASN A 361 39.71 1.72 32.51
N ARG A 362 40.14 2.69 33.33
CA ARG A 362 39.61 4.08 33.39
C ARG A 362 40.10 5.03 32.29
N ALA A 363 40.77 4.58 31.23
CA ALA A 363 41.56 5.49 30.40
C ALA A 363 41.38 5.26 28.89
N ILE A 364 41.11 6.37 28.18
CA ILE A 364 41.22 6.61 26.71
C ILE A 364 40.57 5.49 25.86
N THR A 365 40.47 5.67 24.54
CA THR A 365 40.06 4.61 23.63
C THR A 365 41.14 4.42 22.57
N SER A 366 41.52 3.18 22.30
CA SER A 366 42.58 2.86 21.35
C SER A 366 42.34 1.52 20.66
N GLY A 367 42.42 1.52 19.33
CA GLY A 367 42.10 0.32 18.55
C GLY A 367 40.61 0.04 18.53
N SER A 368 40.23 -1.24 18.63
CA SER A 368 38.82 -1.68 18.56
C SER A 368 38.19 -1.93 19.93
N ASP A 369 38.94 -1.74 21.02
CA ASP A 369 38.59 -2.09 22.39
C ASP A 369 37.95 -3.48 22.52
N ALA A 370 38.58 -4.49 21.91
CA ALA A 370 38.02 -5.85 21.84
C ALA A 370 39.07 -6.96 21.91
N GLY A 371 38.62 -8.10 22.44
CA GLY A 371 39.32 -9.39 22.39
C GLY A 371 38.58 -10.38 21.50
N TRP A 372 39.33 -11.27 20.85
CA TRP A 372 38.80 -12.37 20.05
C TRP A 372 39.39 -13.71 20.48
N LEU A 373 38.60 -14.77 20.31
CA LEU A 373 38.93 -16.16 20.62
C LEU A 373 38.52 -17.03 19.43
N ASP A 374 39.39 -17.96 19.04
CA ASP A 374 39.17 -18.82 17.88
C ASP A 374 39.87 -20.18 18.03
N ASN A 375 39.39 -21.19 17.29
CA ASN A 375 39.96 -22.53 17.18
C ASN A 375 40.35 -23.16 18.53
N VAL A 376 39.37 -23.31 19.42
CA VAL A 376 39.54 -23.87 20.77
C VAL A 376 39.46 -25.39 20.72
N VAL A 377 40.61 -26.04 20.84
CA VAL A 377 40.74 -27.50 20.77
C VAL A 377 41.15 -28.06 22.13
N TYR A 378 40.37 -29.00 22.65
CA TYR A 378 40.74 -29.83 23.79
C TYR A 378 40.97 -31.27 23.32
N THR A 379 42.19 -31.77 23.51
CA THR A 379 42.58 -33.15 23.18
C THR A 379 42.81 -33.94 24.47
N PRO A 380 41.92 -34.87 24.85
CA PRO A 380 42.13 -35.73 26.01
C PRO A 380 43.43 -36.54 25.87
N ARG A 381 44.17 -36.68 26.98
CA ARG A 381 45.27 -37.66 27.09
C ARG A 381 44.67 -38.98 27.54
N THR A 382 44.93 -40.02 26.76
CA THR A 382 44.58 -41.42 27.06
C THR A 382 45.47 -41.99 28.14
#